data_AF-A0A0L0BPC5-F1
#
_entry.id   AF-A0A0L0BPC5-F1
#
_cell.length_a   1.000
_cell.length_b   1.000
_cell.length_c   1.000
_cell.angle_alpha   90.00
_cell.angle_beta   90.00
_cell.angle_gamma   90.00
#
_symmetry.space_group_name_H-M   'P 1'
#
loop_
_entity.id
_entity.type
_entity.pdbx_description
1 polymer ?
#
loop_
_entity_poly.entity_id
_entity_poly.type
_entity_poly.pdbx_seq_one_letter_code
_entity_poly.pdbx_strand_id
1 'polypeptide(L)'
;ASIDNDDLPPETISRLREIKQNIFFSDELTSSEYRDDLDIELSARENVEDHEWDLLIFTQQWPVTTCYHWREEDKNHECKLPSEKEFWTIHGVWPTKIGQFGPSFCNKTADFDPNALDKIKDSLNEYWPDIDGESKGDWLWKHEWLKHGTCAATLEELNNELKYFKQGIIWREDYLLSNILGSAGIHPDSNNTVVALHAALVNGLGKNPSIHCLYDSKNDVSYLEEIRICFNKSLEVMDCDGVKHGDAVSVSYPGGTVITNCHISKPVHYPSLVPNRKRINEKKWKFPIVNVYKLLQFIMWFTL
;
A
#
# COMPACT_ATOMS: atom_id res chain seq x y z
N ALA A 1 -11.10 -23.75 0.16
CA ALA A 1 -11.86 -24.59 -0.78
C ALA A 1 -12.13 -23.73 -2.00
N SER A 2 -11.59 -24.12 -3.16
CA SER A 2 -11.74 -23.41 -4.42
C SER A 2 -13.18 -23.51 -4.88
N ILE A 3 -13.82 -22.36 -5.14
CA ILE A 3 -15.13 -22.30 -5.79
C ILE A 3 -14.83 -22.26 -7.29
N ASP A 4 -15.20 -23.33 -8.00
CA ASP A 4 -15.12 -23.39 -9.45
C ASP A 4 -16.17 -22.44 -10.07
N ASN A 5 -15.75 -21.68 -11.09
CA ASN A 5 -16.53 -20.60 -11.72
C ASN A 5 -17.75 -21.08 -12.54
N ASP A 6 -18.05 -22.38 -12.58
CA ASP A 6 -19.05 -22.95 -13.48
C ASP A 6 -20.47 -23.06 -12.88
N ASP A 7 -20.68 -22.65 -11.62
CA ASP A 7 -22.00 -22.73 -10.94
C ASP A 7 -22.65 -21.35 -10.66
N LEU A 8 -22.13 -20.26 -11.21
CA LEU A 8 -22.70 -18.93 -10.99
C LEU A 8 -23.88 -18.63 -11.94
N PRO A 9 -24.99 -18.05 -11.44
CA PRO A 9 -26.14 -17.69 -12.26
C PRO A 9 -25.74 -16.80 -13.46
N PRO A 10 -26.38 -16.92 -14.64
CA PRO A 10 -26.00 -16.16 -15.84
C PRO A 10 -25.99 -14.64 -15.64
N GLU A 11 -26.87 -14.13 -14.79
CA GLU A 11 -26.96 -12.73 -14.38
C GLU A 11 -25.74 -12.29 -13.55
N THR A 12 -25.18 -13.21 -12.75
CA THR A 12 -23.95 -13.01 -11.97
C THR A 12 -22.71 -13.01 -12.88
N ILE A 13 -22.67 -13.86 -13.91
CA ILE A 13 -21.57 -13.91 -14.88
C ILE A 13 -21.57 -12.67 -15.78
N SER A 14 -22.75 -12.21 -16.23
CA SER A 14 -22.86 -10.97 -17.01
C SER A 14 -22.42 -9.76 -16.19
N ARG A 15 -22.75 -9.74 -14.90
CA ARG A 15 -22.38 -8.64 -13.99
C ARG A 15 -20.93 -8.71 -13.54
N LEU A 16 -20.34 -9.90 -13.41
CA LEU A 16 -18.88 -10.06 -13.26
C LEU A 16 -18.12 -9.59 -14.51
N ARG A 17 -18.73 -9.66 -15.71
CA ARG A 17 -18.17 -9.05 -16.92
C ARG A 17 -18.32 -7.53 -16.96
N GLU A 18 -19.40 -6.97 -16.44
CA GLU A 18 -19.56 -5.51 -16.28
C GLU A 18 -18.69 -4.94 -15.15
N ILE A 19 -18.57 -5.65 -14.03
CA ILE A 19 -17.61 -5.38 -12.95
C ILE A 19 -16.21 -5.47 -13.53
N LYS A 20 -15.90 -6.53 -14.30
CA LYS A 20 -14.67 -6.55 -15.07
C LYS A 20 -14.60 -5.40 -16.05
N GLN A 21 -15.62 -4.89 -16.72
CA GLN A 21 -15.46 -3.74 -17.62
C GLN A 21 -15.32 -2.39 -16.91
N ASN A 22 -15.88 -2.25 -15.70
CA ASN A 22 -15.77 -1.05 -14.88
C ASN A 22 -14.52 -1.06 -13.98
N ILE A 23 -13.98 -2.25 -13.67
CA ILE A 23 -12.69 -2.49 -12.99
C ILE A 23 -11.55 -2.69 -14.03
N PHE A 24 -11.83 -3.15 -15.25
CA PHE A 24 -10.91 -3.22 -16.41
C PHE A 24 -10.80 -1.83 -17.06
N PHE A 25 -10.28 -0.89 -16.28
CA PHE A 25 -9.31 0.06 -16.83
C PHE A 25 -7.95 -0.06 -16.16
N SER A 26 -7.72 -1.16 -15.41
CA SER A 26 -6.41 -1.55 -14.89
C SER A 26 -6.35 -3.08 -14.73
N ASP A 27 -5.68 -3.78 -15.66
CA ASP A 27 -5.12 -5.11 -15.40
C ASP A 27 -3.86 -5.01 -14.48
N GLU A 28 -3.78 -3.97 -13.64
CA GLU A 28 -2.58 -3.47 -12.94
C GLU A 28 -2.87 -2.96 -11.51
N LEU A 29 -3.94 -3.41 -10.86
CA LEU A 29 -4.08 -3.17 -9.41
C LEU A 29 -3.37 -4.28 -8.64
N THR A 30 -2.50 -3.89 -7.72
CA THR A 30 -1.77 -4.82 -6.86
C THR A 30 -2.70 -5.66 -6.01
N SER A 31 -2.23 -6.84 -5.58
CA SER A 31 -3.04 -7.74 -4.76
C SER A 31 -3.51 -7.16 -3.41
N SER A 32 -2.88 -6.10 -2.88
CA SER A 32 -3.33 -5.39 -1.67
C SER A 32 -4.40 -4.34 -1.99
N GLU A 33 -4.21 -3.49 -3.00
CA GLU A 33 -5.19 -2.49 -3.44
C GLU A 33 -6.47 -3.15 -3.97
N TYR A 34 -6.34 -4.28 -4.67
CA TYR A 34 -7.47 -5.09 -5.14
C TYR A 34 -8.33 -5.65 -4.00
N ARG A 35 -7.71 -5.98 -2.85
CA ARG A 35 -8.43 -6.49 -1.68
C ARG A 35 -9.19 -5.37 -0.97
N ASP A 36 -8.56 -4.22 -0.82
CA ASP A 36 -9.21 -3.05 -0.22
C ASP A 36 -10.37 -2.57 -1.11
N ASP A 37 -10.23 -2.55 -2.44
CA ASP A 37 -11.29 -2.20 -3.38
C ASP A 37 -12.46 -3.19 -3.38
N LEU A 38 -12.18 -4.49 -3.28
CA LEU A 38 -13.21 -5.54 -3.21
C LEU A 38 -13.99 -5.47 -1.90
N ASP A 39 -13.32 -5.24 -0.77
CA ASP A 39 -13.95 -5.08 0.54
C ASP A 39 -14.82 -3.80 0.57
N ILE A 40 -14.39 -2.73 -0.11
CA ILE A 40 -15.17 -1.49 -0.28
C ILE A 40 -16.43 -1.74 -1.13
N GLU A 41 -16.35 -2.44 -2.27
CA GLU A 41 -17.53 -2.77 -3.09
C GLU A 41 -18.53 -3.68 -2.36
N LEU A 42 -18.05 -4.57 -1.50
CA LEU A 42 -18.91 -5.40 -0.65
C LEU A 42 -19.64 -4.56 0.40
N SER A 43 -18.98 -3.53 0.96
CA SER A 43 -19.58 -2.61 1.93
C SER A 43 -20.63 -1.67 1.31
N ALA A 44 -20.43 -1.26 0.05
CA ALA A 44 -21.36 -0.41 -0.70
C ALA A 44 -22.72 -1.09 -1.03
N ARG A 45 -22.88 -2.39 -0.73
CA ARG A 45 -24.15 -3.13 -0.92
C ARG A 45 -25.18 -2.86 0.18
N GLU A 46 -24.77 -2.26 1.30
CA GLU A 46 -25.68 -1.79 2.35
C GLU A 46 -26.10 -0.35 2.04
N ASN A 47 -27.24 -0.18 1.35
CA ASN A 47 -27.80 1.12 0.97
C ASN A 47 -28.05 2.05 2.18
N VAL A 48 -27.10 2.94 2.45
CA VAL A 48 -27.27 4.37 2.77
C VAL A 48 -26.06 5.09 2.18
N GLU A 49 -26.23 6.14 1.37
CA GLU A 49 -25.15 7.03 0.90
C GLU A 49 -24.61 7.87 2.08
N ASP A 50 -24.16 7.20 3.13
CA ASP A 50 -23.50 7.82 4.27
C ASP A 50 -22.02 8.01 3.93
N HIS A 51 -21.72 9.17 3.35
CA HIS A 51 -20.36 9.63 3.09
C HIS A 51 -19.75 10.34 4.30
N GLU A 52 -20.29 10.15 5.51
CA GLU A 52 -19.63 10.63 6.72
C GLU A 52 -18.29 9.92 6.94
N TRP A 53 -17.31 10.71 7.36
CA TRP A 53 -15.97 10.27 7.72
C TRP A 53 -15.48 11.08 8.90
N ASP A 54 -14.48 10.59 9.61
CA ASP A 54 -14.07 11.14 10.91
C ASP A 54 -12.72 11.87 10.85
N LEU A 55 -11.80 11.34 10.05
CA LEU A 55 -10.43 11.84 9.92
C LEU A 55 -9.87 11.64 8.50
N LEU A 56 -8.71 12.21 8.25
CA LEU A 56 -7.93 12.02 7.03
C LEU A 56 -6.70 11.16 7.35
N ILE A 57 -6.41 10.19 6.51
CA ILE A 57 -5.15 9.46 6.53
C ILE A 57 -4.26 10.05 5.43
N PHE A 58 -3.13 10.62 5.81
CA PHE A 58 -2.06 10.97 4.88
C PHE A 58 -1.06 9.84 4.80
N THR A 59 -0.92 9.25 3.61
CA THR A 59 -0.05 8.10 3.37
C THR A 59 1.16 8.53 2.56
N GLN A 60 2.35 8.29 3.11
CA GLN A 60 3.60 8.35 2.37
C GLN A 60 4.11 6.93 2.15
N GLN A 61 4.56 6.65 0.93
CA GLN A 61 5.09 5.35 0.53
C GLN A 61 6.59 5.41 0.27
N TRP A 62 7.24 4.27 0.47
CA TRP A 62 8.64 4.05 0.14
C TRP A 62 8.74 3.46 -1.26
N PRO A 63 9.04 4.27 -2.30
CA PRO A 63 8.88 3.87 -3.71
C PRO A 63 9.75 2.68 -4.10
N VAL A 64 10.87 2.47 -3.40
CA VAL A 64 11.75 1.30 -3.61
C VAL A 64 11.06 -0.01 -3.24
N THR A 65 10.30 -0.05 -2.13
CA THR A 65 9.56 -1.25 -1.73
C THR A 65 8.33 -1.45 -2.61
N THR A 66 7.60 -0.38 -2.94
CA THR A 66 6.46 -0.46 -3.87
C THR A 66 6.89 -1.03 -5.22
N CYS A 67 7.98 -0.50 -5.80
CA CYS A 67 8.52 -1.04 -7.05
C CYS A 67 8.98 -2.50 -6.93
N TYR A 68 9.54 -2.89 -5.78
CA TYR A 68 9.90 -4.28 -5.53
C TYR A 68 8.66 -5.19 -5.55
N HIS A 69 7.55 -4.75 -4.93
CA HIS A 69 6.28 -5.48 -4.94
C HIS A 69 5.79 -5.73 -6.37
N TRP A 70 5.72 -4.68 -7.20
CA TRP A 70 5.29 -4.81 -8.60
C TRP A 70 6.21 -5.74 -9.40
N ARG A 71 7.53 -5.66 -9.17
CA ARG A 71 8.49 -6.57 -9.80
C ARG A 71 8.38 -8.01 -9.31
N GLU A 72 7.78 -8.23 -8.15
CA GLU A 72 7.39 -9.55 -7.68
C GLU A 72 6.15 -10.12 -8.39
N GLU A 73 5.24 -9.27 -8.86
CA GLU A 73 4.08 -9.68 -9.65
C GLU A 73 4.44 -9.83 -11.14
N ASP A 74 5.03 -8.80 -11.76
CA ASP A 74 5.62 -8.85 -13.10
C ASP A 74 7.11 -8.48 -13.09
N LYS A 75 7.95 -9.45 -13.46
CA LYS A 75 9.41 -9.30 -13.55
C LYS A 75 9.89 -8.19 -14.50
N ASN A 76 9.07 -7.80 -15.47
CA ASN A 76 9.43 -6.80 -16.48
C ASN A 76 8.91 -5.41 -16.13
N HIS A 77 8.15 -5.26 -15.04
CA HIS A 77 7.57 -4.00 -14.64
C HIS A 77 8.67 -2.96 -14.40
N GLU A 78 8.52 -1.80 -15.04
CA GLU A 78 9.41 -0.66 -14.92
C GLU A 78 8.84 0.32 -13.88
N CYS A 79 9.71 1.02 -13.15
CA CYS A 79 9.28 2.00 -12.16
C CYS A 79 10.01 3.34 -12.36
N LYS A 80 9.30 4.44 -12.16
CA LYS A 80 9.86 5.81 -12.15
C LYS A 80 10.20 6.20 -10.71
N LEU A 81 11.39 5.79 -10.26
CA LEU A 81 11.85 6.14 -8.91
C LEU A 81 12.34 7.60 -8.84
N PRO A 82 12.19 8.27 -7.69
CA PRO A 82 12.81 9.58 -7.46
C PRO A 82 14.32 9.55 -7.71
N SER A 83 14.85 10.67 -8.21
CA SER A 83 16.29 10.83 -8.48
C SER A 83 17.12 10.95 -7.19
N GLU A 84 16.54 11.55 -6.16
CA GLU A 84 17.13 11.64 -4.84
C GLU A 84 17.04 10.31 -4.09
N LYS A 85 18.09 10.00 -3.33
CA LYS A 85 18.08 8.87 -2.40
C LYS A 85 17.29 9.27 -1.15
N GLU A 86 16.72 8.29 -0.46
CA GLU A 86 15.98 8.53 0.81
C GLU A 86 14.74 9.42 0.64
N PHE A 87 14.09 9.31 -0.51
CA PHE A 87 12.95 10.14 -0.87
C PHE A 87 11.62 9.38 -0.74
N TRP A 88 10.81 9.77 0.24
CA TRP A 88 9.43 9.30 0.39
C TRP A 88 8.50 10.10 -0.52
N THR A 89 7.60 9.41 -1.21
CA THR A 89 6.57 10.01 -2.06
C THR A 89 5.21 9.90 -1.40
N ILE A 90 4.31 10.81 -1.73
CA ILE A 90 2.91 10.72 -1.32
C ILE A 90 2.27 9.56 -2.07
N HIS A 91 1.55 8.72 -1.35
CA HIS A 91 0.60 7.80 -1.95
C HIS A 91 -0.77 8.48 -2.04
N GLY A 92 -1.30 8.98 -0.90
CA GLY A 92 -2.64 9.52 -0.89
C GLY A 92 -3.08 10.27 0.37
N VAL A 93 -4.26 10.89 0.27
CA VAL A 93 -4.96 11.57 1.37
C VAL A 93 -6.38 11.03 1.45
N TRP A 94 -6.68 10.20 2.44
CA TRP A 94 -7.88 9.37 2.43
C TRP A 94 -8.83 9.71 3.57
N PRO A 95 -9.98 10.34 3.29
CA PRO A 95 -11.09 10.43 4.23
C PRO A 95 -11.46 9.04 4.73
N THR A 96 -11.48 8.89 6.06
CA THR A 96 -11.69 7.59 6.71
C THR A 96 -12.68 7.70 7.85
N LYS A 97 -13.61 6.75 7.90
CA LYS A 97 -14.50 6.52 9.04
C LYS A 97 -13.87 5.52 10.01
N ILE A 98 -13.84 5.84 11.29
CA ILE A 98 -13.21 5.01 12.32
C ILE A 98 -13.85 3.62 12.33
N GLY A 99 -13.02 2.57 12.38
CA GLY A 99 -13.45 1.17 12.33
C GLY A 99 -13.94 0.68 10.95
N GLN A 100 -13.94 1.52 9.91
CA GLN A 100 -14.41 1.18 8.57
C GLN A 100 -13.38 1.55 7.49
N PHE A 101 -13.60 1.05 6.27
CA PHE A 101 -12.87 1.48 5.09
C PHE A 101 -13.62 2.60 4.38
N GLY A 102 -12.89 3.52 3.77
CA GLY A 102 -13.48 4.66 3.06
C GLY A 102 -14.14 5.69 3.99
N PRO A 103 -14.99 6.56 3.46
CA PRO A 103 -15.76 6.42 2.23
C PRO A 103 -14.93 6.60 0.95
N SER A 104 -15.48 6.14 -0.18
CA SER A 104 -14.85 6.24 -1.50
C SER A 104 -15.87 6.66 -2.56
N PHE A 105 -15.39 7.33 -3.61
CA PHE A 105 -16.19 7.74 -4.77
C PHE A 105 -17.45 8.55 -4.40
N CYS A 106 -17.32 9.49 -3.46
CA CYS A 106 -18.44 10.24 -2.88
C CYS A 106 -19.15 11.19 -3.86
N ASN A 107 -18.55 11.45 -5.04
CA ASN A 107 -19.23 12.15 -6.13
C ASN A 107 -18.98 11.44 -7.46
N LYS A 108 -19.92 10.59 -7.87
CA LYS A 108 -19.88 9.82 -9.13
C LYS A 108 -20.05 10.67 -10.39
N THR A 109 -20.43 11.94 -10.23
CA THR A 109 -20.59 12.89 -11.33
C THR A 109 -19.42 13.86 -11.44
N ALA A 110 -18.44 13.76 -10.53
CA ALA A 110 -17.24 14.59 -10.60
C ALA A 110 -16.39 14.18 -11.81
N ASP A 111 -15.92 15.19 -12.53
CA ASP A 111 -14.83 15.06 -13.49
C ASP A 111 -13.51 15.50 -12.82
N PHE A 112 -12.39 15.08 -13.41
CA PHE A 112 -11.06 15.52 -13.03
C PHE A 112 -10.51 16.47 -14.09
N ASP A 113 -10.08 17.67 -13.69
CA ASP A 113 -9.48 18.67 -14.58
C ASP A 113 -7.98 18.88 -14.27
N PRO A 114 -7.06 18.19 -14.97
CA PRO A 114 -5.62 18.33 -14.72
C PRO A 114 -5.10 19.77 -14.89
N ASN A 115 -5.80 20.63 -15.63
CA ASN A 115 -5.37 22.02 -15.80
C ASN A 115 -5.60 22.85 -14.52
N ALA A 116 -6.51 22.43 -13.63
CA ALA A 116 -6.68 23.05 -12.32
C ALA A 116 -5.41 22.95 -11.46
N LEU A 117 -4.53 21.99 -11.77
CA LEU A 117 -3.30 21.69 -11.05
C LEU A 117 -2.05 22.34 -11.65
N ASP A 118 -2.16 23.08 -12.76
CA ASP A 118 -1.00 23.64 -13.48
C ASP A 118 -0.04 24.44 -12.59
N LYS A 119 -0.57 25.13 -11.56
CA LYS A 119 0.23 25.93 -10.63
C LYS A 119 1.08 25.11 -9.65
N ILE A 120 0.75 23.84 -9.45
CA ILE A 120 1.42 22.93 -8.50
C ILE A 120 1.94 21.66 -9.18
N LYS A 121 1.89 21.61 -10.51
CA LYS A 121 2.20 20.42 -11.30
C LYS A 121 3.64 19.93 -11.11
N ASP A 122 4.60 20.85 -11.00
CA ASP A 122 6.00 20.49 -10.73
C ASP A 122 6.15 19.84 -9.35
N SER A 123 5.51 20.41 -8.32
CA SER A 123 5.49 19.82 -6.98
C SER A 123 4.76 18.48 -6.93
N LEU A 124 3.70 18.30 -7.71
CA LEU A 124 3.04 17.00 -7.85
C LEU A 124 3.94 15.96 -8.51
N ASN A 125 4.63 16.31 -9.59
CA ASN A 125 5.59 15.42 -10.24
C ASN A 125 6.76 15.03 -9.32
N GLU A 126 7.13 15.90 -8.38
CA GLU A 126 8.22 15.64 -7.44
C GLU A 126 7.75 14.83 -6.21
N TYR A 127 6.67 15.26 -5.55
CA TYR A 127 6.25 14.72 -4.26
C TYR A 127 5.15 13.69 -4.35
N TRP A 128 4.29 13.74 -5.37
CA TRP A 128 3.19 12.80 -5.58
C TRP A 128 3.26 12.13 -6.97
N PRO A 129 4.43 11.63 -7.39
CA PRO A 129 4.57 11.01 -8.70
C PRO A 129 3.78 9.72 -8.79
N ASP A 130 3.31 9.43 -9.98
CA ASP A 130 2.99 8.08 -10.39
C ASP A 130 4.30 7.33 -10.64
N ILE A 131 4.65 6.44 -9.71
CA ILE A 131 5.92 5.69 -9.74
C ILE A 131 5.85 4.45 -10.64
N ASP A 132 4.67 4.13 -11.19
CA ASP A 132 4.51 3.10 -12.21
C ASP A 132 5.16 3.59 -13.52
N GLY A 133 6.05 2.78 -14.08
CA GLY A 133 6.73 3.08 -15.34
C GLY A 133 5.81 3.10 -16.55
N GLU A 134 4.76 2.29 -16.51
CA GLU A 134 3.82 2.04 -17.61
C GLU A 134 2.70 3.10 -17.64
N SER A 135 2.42 3.71 -16.49
CA SER A 135 1.43 4.78 -16.35
C SER A 135 1.77 5.99 -17.23
N LYS A 136 0.70 6.63 -17.73
CA LYS A 136 0.79 7.81 -18.59
C LYS A 136 -0.03 8.96 -18.01
N GLY A 137 0.61 10.12 -17.93
CA GLY A 137 -0.06 11.38 -17.63
C GLY A 137 -0.40 11.53 -16.15
N ASP A 138 -1.66 11.78 -15.88
CA ASP A 138 -2.25 12.24 -14.62
C ASP A 138 -3.13 11.18 -13.94
N TRP A 139 -2.97 9.90 -14.32
CA TRP A 139 -3.82 8.80 -13.89
C TRP A 139 -3.91 8.68 -12.36
N LEU A 140 -2.78 8.68 -11.66
CA LEU A 140 -2.76 8.59 -10.21
C LEU A 140 -3.54 9.75 -9.56
N TRP A 141 -3.32 10.98 -10.02
CA TRP A 141 -4.02 12.15 -9.46
C TRP A 141 -5.52 12.08 -9.75
N LYS A 142 -5.90 11.62 -10.95
CA LYS A 142 -7.30 11.36 -11.28
C LYS A 142 -7.91 10.31 -10.34
N HIS A 143 -7.21 9.20 -10.10
CA HIS A 143 -7.66 8.14 -9.20
C HIS A 143 -7.86 8.68 -7.78
N GLU A 144 -6.83 9.32 -7.23
CA GLU A 144 -6.83 9.89 -5.88
C GLU A 144 -7.93 10.94 -5.70
N TRP A 145 -8.16 11.80 -6.69
CA TRP A 145 -9.24 12.79 -6.62
C TRP A 145 -10.62 12.13 -6.65
N LEU A 146 -10.90 11.30 -7.66
CA LEU A 146 -12.24 10.73 -7.84
C LEU A 146 -12.62 9.79 -6.70
N LYS A 147 -11.67 8.98 -6.22
CA LYS A 147 -11.89 8.01 -5.15
C LYS A 147 -11.92 8.67 -3.76
N HIS A 148 -10.97 9.56 -3.46
CA HIS A 148 -10.77 10.09 -2.11
C HIS A 148 -11.04 11.60 -1.99
N GLY A 149 -10.50 12.39 -2.93
CA GLY A 149 -10.66 13.84 -2.93
C GLY A 149 -12.12 14.32 -2.97
N THR A 150 -12.99 13.63 -3.73
CA THR A 150 -14.43 13.92 -3.76
C THR A 150 -15.12 13.78 -2.41
N CYS A 151 -14.64 12.89 -1.54
CA CYS A 151 -15.12 12.73 -0.17
C CYS A 151 -14.59 13.83 0.76
N ALA A 152 -13.31 14.20 0.58
CA ALA A 152 -12.64 15.27 1.32
C ALA A 152 -13.26 16.64 1.01
N ALA A 153 -13.85 16.81 -0.19
CA ALA A 153 -14.40 18.06 -0.66
C ALA A 153 -15.60 18.61 0.15
N THR A 154 -16.06 17.86 1.13
CA THR A 154 -16.99 18.32 2.17
C THR A 154 -16.36 19.34 3.13
N LEU A 155 -15.02 19.41 3.22
CA LEU A 155 -14.29 20.46 3.94
C LEU A 155 -13.94 21.63 3.02
N GLU A 156 -14.15 22.87 3.49
CA GLU A 156 -13.87 24.08 2.71
C GLU A 156 -12.39 24.18 2.30
N GLU A 157 -11.50 23.69 3.15
CA GLU A 157 -10.05 23.67 2.96
C GLU A 157 -9.62 22.68 1.86
N LEU A 158 -10.47 21.71 1.49
CA LEU A 158 -10.19 20.65 0.52
C LEU A 158 -11.23 20.57 -0.62
N ASN A 159 -12.13 21.56 -0.73
CA ASN A 159 -13.32 21.52 -1.59
C ASN A 159 -13.10 21.61 -3.10
N ASN A 160 -11.87 21.44 -3.57
CA ASN A 160 -11.52 21.31 -4.98
C ASN A 160 -10.15 20.64 -5.14
N GLU A 161 -9.86 20.20 -6.37
CA GLU A 161 -8.62 19.51 -6.74
C GLU A 161 -7.37 20.26 -6.28
N LEU A 162 -7.24 21.55 -6.64
CA LEU A 162 -6.06 22.35 -6.30
C LEU A 162 -5.83 22.40 -4.79
N LYS A 163 -6.88 22.62 -4.00
CA LYS A 163 -6.80 22.67 -2.54
C LYS A 163 -6.41 21.31 -1.93
N TYR A 164 -7.06 20.24 -2.37
CA TYR A 164 -6.80 18.88 -1.89
C TYR A 164 -5.34 18.46 -2.15
N PHE A 165 -4.87 18.59 -3.39
CA PHE A 165 -3.50 18.23 -3.75
C PHE A 165 -2.46 19.13 -3.11
N LYS A 166 -2.73 20.43 -3.03
CA LYS A 166 -1.84 21.36 -2.34
C LYS A 166 -1.71 21.02 -0.85
N GLN A 167 -2.78 20.59 -0.19
CA GLN A 167 -2.69 20.19 1.21
C GLN A 167 -1.81 18.94 1.40
N GLY A 168 -1.93 17.93 0.54
CA GLY A 168 -1.05 16.76 0.57
C GLY A 168 0.43 17.13 0.39
N ILE A 169 0.73 18.07 -0.53
CA ILE A 169 2.09 18.60 -0.71
C ILE A 169 2.60 19.29 0.57
N ILE A 170 1.79 20.16 1.19
CA ILE A 170 2.13 20.83 2.45
C ILE A 170 2.47 19.79 3.53
N TRP A 171 1.62 18.77 3.70
CA TRP A 171 1.90 17.72 4.68
C TRP A 171 3.14 16.89 4.36
N ARG A 172 3.45 16.65 3.09
CA ARG A 172 4.73 16.01 2.74
C ARG A 172 5.89 16.86 3.25
N GLU A 173 5.86 18.16 3.03
CA GLU A 173 6.94 19.08 3.43
C GLU A 173 7.04 19.26 4.96
N ASP A 174 5.91 19.27 5.67
CA ASP A 174 5.87 19.40 7.12
C ASP A 174 6.28 18.10 7.84
N TYR A 175 5.95 16.94 7.26
CA TYR A 175 6.14 15.61 7.85
C TYR A 175 7.14 14.74 7.06
N LEU A 176 8.35 15.28 6.85
CA LEU A 176 9.44 14.60 6.15
C LEU A 176 9.91 13.36 6.91
N LEU A 177 9.46 12.18 6.47
CA LEU A 177 9.78 10.91 7.12
C LEU A 177 11.28 10.61 7.17
N SER A 178 12.04 11.03 6.14
CA SER A 178 13.51 10.90 6.14
C SER A 178 14.15 11.66 7.28
N ASN A 179 13.69 12.89 7.59
CA ASN A 179 14.19 13.68 8.72
C ASN A 179 13.75 13.10 10.06
N ILE A 180 12.49 12.67 10.17
CA ILE A 180 11.93 12.10 11.40
C ILE A 180 12.67 10.81 11.78
N LEU A 181 12.77 9.87 10.83
CA LEU A 181 13.48 8.61 11.01
C LEU A 181 14.99 8.85 11.20
N GLY A 182 15.58 9.72 10.38
CA GLY A 182 17.00 10.07 10.43
C GLY A 182 17.44 10.67 11.76
N SER A 183 16.56 11.42 12.44
CA SER A 183 16.83 11.96 13.79
C SER A 183 17.06 10.87 14.85
N ALA A 184 16.55 9.65 14.61
CA ALA A 184 16.81 8.47 15.44
C ALA A 184 17.92 7.56 14.88
N GLY A 185 18.64 7.99 13.84
CA GLY A 185 19.65 7.19 13.15
C GLY A 185 19.06 6.10 12.25
N ILE A 186 17.78 6.20 11.88
CA ILE A 186 17.11 5.27 10.98
C ILE A 186 17.17 5.82 9.56
N HIS A 187 17.97 5.18 8.72
CA HIS A 187 18.15 5.51 7.30
C HIS A 187 18.02 4.24 6.45
N PRO A 188 17.90 4.34 5.12
CA PRO A 188 17.96 3.17 4.26
C PRO A 188 19.19 2.29 4.54
N ASP A 189 18.99 0.99 4.43
CA ASP A 189 19.90 -0.12 4.76
C ASP A 189 20.27 -0.26 6.25
N SER A 190 19.67 0.54 7.14
CA SER A 190 19.75 0.28 8.59
C SER A 190 18.82 -0.86 9.01
N ASN A 191 19.24 -1.61 10.04
CA ASN A 191 18.44 -2.71 10.59
C ASN A 191 17.69 -2.22 11.82
N ASN A 192 16.36 -2.13 11.73
CA ASN A 192 15.53 -1.67 12.84
C ASN A 192 14.37 -2.63 13.10
N THR A 193 13.87 -2.61 14.33
CA THR A 193 12.59 -3.25 14.65
C THR A 193 11.45 -2.27 14.37
N VAL A 194 10.24 -2.78 14.17
CA VAL A 194 9.05 -1.92 14.08
C VAL A 194 8.83 -1.08 15.35
N VAL A 195 9.26 -1.59 16.51
CA VAL A 195 9.25 -0.84 17.78
C VAL A 195 10.18 0.38 17.73
N ALA A 196 11.37 0.24 17.15
CA ALA A 196 12.30 1.36 16.99
C ALA A 196 11.78 2.39 15.99
N LEU A 197 11.20 1.94 14.88
CA LEU A 197 10.52 2.80 13.91
C LEU A 197 9.37 3.60 14.57
N HIS A 198 8.50 2.90 15.29
CA HIS A 198 7.38 3.52 16.00
C HIS A 198 7.85 4.56 17.03
N ALA A 199 8.86 4.24 17.83
CA ALA A 199 9.41 5.19 18.81
C ALA A 199 9.98 6.46 18.13
N ALA A 200 10.69 6.31 17.02
CA ALA A 200 11.21 7.44 16.25
C ALA A 200 10.08 8.32 15.69
N LEU A 201 9.06 7.69 15.12
CA LEU A 201 7.92 8.38 14.54
C LEU A 201 7.08 9.10 15.60
N VAL A 202 6.75 8.46 16.72
CA VAL A 202 6.03 9.10 17.82
C VAL A 202 6.81 10.29 18.39
N ASN A 203 8.14 10.19 18.50
CA ASN A 203 8.98 11.29 18.95
C ASN A 203 8.97 12.47 17.96
N GLY A 204 8.97 12.21 16.65
CA GLY A 204 8.96 13.25 15.62
C GLY A 204 7.57 13.87 15.36
N LEU A 205 6.51 13.06 15.42
CA LEU A 205 5.14 13.47 15.10
C LEU A 205 4.36 13.95 16.34
N GLY A 206 4.78 13.52 17.54
CA GLY A 206 4.02 13.71 18.78
C GLY A 206 2.69 12.93 18.83
N LYS A 207 2.45 12.05 17.85
CA LYS A 207 1.23 11.28 17.61
C LYS A 207 1.55 9.87 17.15
N ASN A 208 0.60 8.96 17.32
CA ASN A 208 0.71 7.56 16.94
C ASN A 208 0.35 7.32 15.45
N PRO A 209 1.32 7.01 14.56
CA PRO A 209 1.03 6.67 13.17
C PRO A 209 0.79 5.16 12.99
N SER A 210 0.40 4.76 11.77
CA SER A 210 0.43 3.35 11.35
C SER A 210 1.66 3.07 10.47
N ILE A 211 2.31 1.92 10.68
CA ILE A 211 3.51 1.49 9.95
C ILE A 211 3.18 0.24 9.15
N HIS A 212 3.37 0.30 7.84
CA HIS A 212 3.05 -0.77 6.91
C HIS A 212 4.30 -1.37 6.29
N CYS A 213 4.29 -2.69 6.16
CA CYS A 213 5.34 -3.47 5.55
C CYS A 213 4.78 -4.40 4.47
N LEU A 214 5.60 -4.57 3.43
CA LEU A 214 5.47 -5.65 2.48
C LEU A 214 6.19 -6.89 3.01
N TYR A 215 5.48 -8.00 3.16
CA TYR A 215 6.08 -9.27 3.57
C TYR A 215 6.40 -10.18 2.37
N ASP A 216 7.69 -10.32 2.07
CA ASP A 216 8.19 -11.31 1.12
C ASP A 216 8.31 -12.68 1.79
N SER A 217 7.24 -13.46 1.68
CA SER A 217 7.16 -14.84 2.18
C SER A 217 8.19 -15.80 1.54
N LYS A 218 8.72 -15.49 0.35
CA LYS A 218 9.67 -16.37 -0.35
C LYS A 218 11.05 -16.32 0.28
N ASN A 219 11.48 -15.14 0.73
CA ASN A 219 12.77 -14.92 1.36
C ASN A 219 12.66 -14.72 2.88
N ASP A 220 11.45 -14.72 3.43
CA ASP A 220 11.18 -14.52 4.87
C ASP A 220 11.58 -13.11 5.35
N VAL A 221 11.36 -12.09 4.50
CA VAL A 221 11.80 -10.71 4.72
C VAL A 221 10.60 -9.76 4.79
N SER A 222 10.62 -8.81 5.72
CA SER A 222 9.63 -7.73 5.83
C SER A 222 10.28 -6.42 5.41
N TYR A 223 9.74 -5.76 4.39
CA TYR A 223 10.23 -4.46 3.89
C TYR A 223 9.31 -3.34 4.33
N LEU A 224 9.86 -2.22 4.82
CA LEU A 224 9.10 -1.01 5.11
C LEU A 224 8.49 -0.48 3.81
N GLU A 225 7.20 -0.24 3.80
CA GLU A 225 6.43 0.10 2.60
C GLU A 225 5.72 1.44 2.73
N GLU A 226 4.95 1.65 3.79
CA GLU A 226 4.24 2.92 3.99
C GLU A 226 4.25 3.35 5.45
N ILE A 227 4.12 4.67 5.65
CA ILE A 227 3.79 5.25 6.94
C ILE A 227 2.57 6.14 6.75
N ARG A 228 1.57 5.91 7.60
CA ARG A 228 0.27 6.59 7.56
C ARG A 228 0.14 7.50 8.78
N ILE A 229 -0.11 8.78 8.53
CA ILE A 229 -0.27 9.83 9.55
C ILE A 229 -1.72 10.31 9.53
N CYS A 230 -2.36 10.39 10.69
CA CYS A 230 -3.77 10.77 10.77
C CYS A 230 -3.95 12.26 11.10
N PHE A 231 -4.99 12.86 10.53
CA PHE A 231 -5.34 14.26 10.72
C PHE A 231 -6.82 14.41 11.03
N ASN A 232 -7.16 15.30 11.96
CA ASN A 232 -8.55 15.64 12.22
C ASN A 232 -9.14 16.51 11.09
N LYS A 233 -10.44 16.81 11.14
CA LYS A 233 -11.11 17.69 10.15
C LYS A 233 -10.65 19.15 10.16
N SER A 234 -9.90 19.56 11.18
CA SER A 234 -9.21 20.86 11.24
C SER A 234 -7.80 20.80 10.66
N LEU A 235 -7.42 19.68 10.03
CA LEU A 235 -6.13 19.44 9.39
C LEU A 235 -4.94 19.41 10.37
N GLU A 236 -5.21 19.11 11.64
CA GLU A 236 -4.19 18.95 12.69
C GLU A 236 -3.86 17.47 12.90
N VAL A 237 -2.57 17.18 13.12
CA VAL A 237 -2.09 15.82 13.36
C VAL A 237 -2.76 15.21 14.60
N MET A 238 -3.22 13.97 14.47
CA MET A 238 -3.86 13.21 15.53
C MET A 238 -3.39 11.74 15.53
N ASP A 239 -3.72 11.03 16.59
CA ASP A 239 -3.41 9.61 16.74
C ASP A 239 -4.28 8.77 15.79
N CYS A 240 -3.70 7.74 15.17
CA CYS A 240 -4.40 6.82 14.26
C CYS A 240 -5.18 5.70 14.97
N ASP A 241 -5.25 5.70 16.29
CA ASP A 241 -5.92 4.68 17.09
C ASP A 241 -7.40 4.48 16.69
N GLY A 242 -7.79 3.22 16.49
CA GLY A 242 -9.16 2.84 16.10
C GLY A 242 -9.45 2.85 14.60
N VAL A 243 -8.52 3.35 13.77
CA VAL A 243 -8.64 3.33 12.32
C VAL A 243 -8.38 1.92 11.77
N LYS A 244 -9.18 1.51 10.77
CA LYS A 244 -8.96 0.26 10.05
C LYS A 244 -8.00 0.48 8.89
N HIS A 245 -6.71 0.19 9.09
CA HIS A 245 -5.67 0.33 8.06
C HIS A 245 -5.39 -1.01 7.36
N GLY A 246 -6.37 -1.58 6.66
CA GLY A 246 -6.16 -2.84 5.93
C GLY A 246 -5.91 -4.02 6.89
N ASP A 247 -4.73 -4.64 6.77
CA ASP A 247 -4.28 -5.77 7.60
C ASP A 247 -3.46 -5.36 8.83
N ALA A 248 -3.23 -4.06 9.05
CA ALA A 248 -2.52 -3.58 10.23
C ALA A 248 -3.36 -3.71 11.51
N VAL A 249 -2.70 -4.07 12.62
CA VAL A 249 -3.32 -4.28 13.92
C VAL A 249 -2.58 -3.53 15.02
N SER A 250 -3.28 -3.17 16.09
CA SER A 250 -2.67 -2.56 17.27
C SER A 250 -1.93 -3.62 18.10
N VAL A 251 -0.61 -3.46 18.26
CA VAL A 251 0.23 -4.32 19.08
C VAL A 251 0.86 -3.52 20.21
N SER A 252 0.62 -3.96 21.44
CA SER A 252 1.20 -3.34 22.64
C SER A 252 2.58 -3.92 22.96
N TYR A 253 3.51 -3.05 23.34
CA TYR A 253 4.85 -3.41 23.78
C TYR A 253 5.32 -2.46 24.90
N PRO A 254 6.39 -2.78 25.64
CA PRO A 254 6.95 -1.85 26.63
C PRO A 254 7.39 -0.54 25.98
N GLY A 255 6.58 0.51 26.10
CA GLY A 255 6.84 1.82 25.50
C GLY A 255 5.69 2.36 24.64
N GLY A 256 4.64 1.58 24.37
CA GLY A 256 3.44 2.07 23.68
C GLY A 256 2.67 0.99 22.93
N THR A 257 1.78 1.44 22.05
CA THR A 257 0.98 0.58 21.17
C THR A 257 1.21 1.02 19.73
N VAL A 258 1.84 0.16 18.93
CA VAL A 258 2.08 0.42 17.50
C VAL A 258 0.94 -0.15 16.67
N ILE A 259 0.50 0.59 15.65
CA ILE A 259 -0.43 0.09 14.64
C ILE A 259 0.40 -0.38 13.45
N THR A 260 0.38 -1.67 13.14
CA THR A 260 1.25 -2.22 12.09
C THR A 260 0.82 -3.59 11.57
N ASN A 261 1.15 -3.89 10.31
CA ASN A 261 1.15 -5.25 9.75
C ASN A 261 2.58 -5.86 9.71
N CYS A 262 3.61 -5.11 10.09
CA CYS A 262 4.98 -5.57 10.15
C CYS A 262 5.15 -6.66 11.22
N HIS A 263 6.02 -7.64 10.94
CA HIS A 263 6.27 -8.72 11.89
C HIS A 263 7.07 -8.23 13.12
N ILE A 264 6.42 -8.14 14.29
CA ILE A 264 6.98 -7.53 15.52
C ILE A 264 8.33 -8.13 15.97
N SER A 265 8.50 -9.44 15.82
CA SER A 265 9.72 -10.12 16.26
C SER A 265 10.84 -10.18 15.21
N LYS A 266 10.65 -9.58 14.04
CA LYS A 266 11.64 -9.58 12.95
C LYS A 266 12.13 -8.15 12.68
N PRO A 267 13.35 -7.99 12.16
CA PRO A 267 13.78 -6.72 11.61
C PRO A 267 12.87 -6.29 10.45
N VAL A 268 12.62 -5.00 10.37
CA VAL A 268 12.01 -4.34 9.21
C VAL A 268 13.15 -3.80 8.35
N HIS A 269 13.21 -4.28 7.11
CA HIS A 269 14.20 -3.85 6.13
C HIS A 269 13.74 -2.55 5.47
N TYR A 270 14.60 -1.55 5.45
CA TYR A 270 14.34 -0.27 4.81
C TYR A 270 15.34 -0.11 3.64
N PRO A 271 15.09 -0.64 2.44
CA PRO A 271 16.13 -0.79 1.41
C PRO A 271 16.40 0.52 0.65
N SER A 272 17.68 0.85 0.39
CA SER A 272 18.06 2.01 -0.44
C SER A 272 17.93 1.79 -1.94
N LEU A 273 17.91 0.52 -2.37
CA LEU A 273 17.80 0.09 -3.76
C LEU A 273 16.76 -1.01 -3.89
N VAL A 274 16.10 -1.10 -5.05
CA VAL A 274 15.09 -2.14 -5.30
C VAL A 274 15.77 -3.51 -5.15
N PRO A 275 15.36 -4.34 -4.17
CA PRO A 275 15.99 -5.62 -3.95
C PRO A 275 16.00 -6.48 -5.21
N ASN A 276 17.15 -7.11 -5.48
CA ASN A 276 17.24 -8.06 -6.58
C ASN A 276 16.40 -9.30 -6.25
N ARG A 277 15.57 -9.72 -7.20
CA ARG A 277 14.96 -11.04 -7.18
C ARG A 277 16.05 -12.11 -7.06
N LYS A 278 16.16 -12.74 -5.90
CA LYS A 278 16.91 -13.99 -5.81
C LYS A 278 16.13 -15.01 -6.63
N ARG A 279 16.70 -15.47 -7.74
CA ARG A 279 16.23 -16.71 -8.37
C ARG A 279 16.30 -17.78 -7.30
N ILE A 280 15.15 -18.18 -6.77
CA ILE A 280 15.03 -19.52 -6.21
C ILE A 280 15.35 -20.40 -7.41
N ASN A 281 16.60 -20.87 -7.51
CA ASN A 281 16.85 -22.10 -8.23
C ASN A 281 15.85 -23.04 -7.60
N GLU A 282 14.76 -23.35 -8.31
CA GLU A 282 13.96 -24.51 -7.99
C GLU A 282 14.99 -25.62 -7.86
N LYS A 283 15.34 -25.98 -6.62
CA LYS A 283 15.93 -27.28 -6.36
C LYS A 283 14.79 -28.22 -6.66
N LYS A 284 14.54 -28.44 -7.96
CA LYS A 284 13.82 -29.58 -8.47
C LYS A 284 14.55 -30.72 -7.81
N TRP A 285 13.95 -31.27 -6.76
CA TRP A 285 14.45 -32.46 -6.10
C TRP A 285 14.41 -33.53 -7.19
N LYS A 286 15.51 -33.62 -7.95
CA LYS A 286 15.78 -34.79 -8.77
C LYS A 286 16.07 -35.86 -7.73
N PHE A 287 15.03 -36.49 -7.21
CA PHE A 287 15.17 -37.81 -6.62
C PHE A 287 16.03 -38.60 -7.62
N PRO A 288 17.23 -39.07 -7.25
CA PRO A 288 17.98 -39.91 -8.13
C PRO A 288 17.20 -41.22 -8.22
N ILE A 289 16.34 -41.35 -9.23
CA ILE A 289 15.63 -42.59 -9.58
C ILE A 289 16.64 -43.76 -9.64
N VAL A 290 17.90 -43.44 -9.98
CA VAL A 290 19.04 -44.36 -9.98
C VAL A 290 19.33 -44.98 -8.60
N ASN A 291 19.16 -44.26 -7.49
CA ASN A 291 19.41 -44.83 -6.15
C ASN A 291 18.26 -45.69 -5.65
N VAL A 292 17.02 -45.43 -6.06
CA VAL A 292 15.87 -46.30 -5.74
C VAL A 292 15.97 -47.60 -6.53
N TYR A 293 16.35 -47.55 -7.81
CA TYR A 293 16.56 -48.75 -8.62
C TYR A 293 17.72 -49.61 -8.11
N LYS A 294 18.83 -49.00 -7.69
CA LYS A 294 19.96 -49.71 -7.07
C LYS A 294 19.60 -50.31 -5.71
N LEU A 295 18.80 -49.60 -4.90
CA LEU A 295 18.31 -50.12 -3.61
C LEU A 295 17.34 -51.29 -3.81
N LEU A 296 16.45 -51.22 -4.80
CA LEU A 296 15.53 -52.32 -5.15
C LEU A 296 16.27 -53.55 -5.72
N GLN A 297 17.27 -53.35 -6.58
CA GLN A 297 18.12 -54.45 -7.04
C GLN A 297 18.95 -55.09 -5.91
N PHE A 298 19.42 -54.28 -4.96
CA PHE A 298 20.16 -54.79 -3.80
C PHE A 298 19.27 -55.59 -2.85
N ILE A 299 18.03 -55.17 -2.63
CA ILE A 299 17.06 -55.90 -1.78
C ILE A 299 16.62 -57.22 -2.43
N MET A 300 16.49 -57.28 -3.77
CA MET A 300 16.19 -58.52 -4.50
C MET A 300 17.29 -59.59 -4.38
N TRP A 301 18.53 -59.21 -4.03
CA TRP A 301 19.63 -60.15 -3.79
C TRP A 301 19.64 -60.76 -2.39
N PHE A 302 18.86 -60.23 -1.44
CA PHE A 302 18.77 -60.73 -0.06
C PHE A 302 17.48 -61.53 0.23
N THR A 303 16.65 -61.76 -0.79
CA THR A 303 15.39 -62.51 -0.66
C THR A 303 15.31 -63.76 -1.56
N LEU A 304 16.47 -64.30 -1.97
CA LEU A 304 16.61 -65.62 -2.61
C LEU A 304 17.67 -66.44 -1.87
#